data_AF-A0A3D8Q718-F1
#
_entry.id   AF-A0A3D8Q718-F1
#
_cell.length_a   1.000
_cell.length_b   1.000
_cell.length_c   1.000
_cell.angle_alpha   90.00
_cell.angle_beta   90.00
_cell.angle_gamma   90.00
#
_symmetry.space_group_name_H-M   'P 1'
#
loop_
_entity.id
_entity.type
_entity.pdbx_description
1 polymer ?
#
loop_
_entity_poly.entity_id
_entity_poly.type
_entity_poly.pdbx_seq_one_letter_code
_entity_poly.pdbx_strand_id
1 'polypeptide(L)'
;MVSFTSTLLALLASTALALPQPSSESKTPQCLSDSEAMNISKSWLAIWGTGYLTKKSQLKNLVTSNVLSFDGTYGPATVGLDALYASATYVDPLVTNVLQYPESVFHNCDTISARWGYTAVSTSSAPNVPAGTHIFLEGIEILQVDLSSRLIYNATSSADWVLLATQLGETVNL
;
A
#
# COMPACT_ATOMS: atom_id res chain seq x y z
N MET A 1 -46.41 -24.05 -75.41
CA MET A 1 -45.04 -23.77 -74.88
C MET A 1 -45.23 -23.35 -73.43
N VAL A 2 -45.26 -24.29 -72.47
CA VAL A 2 -44.11 -24.79 -71.68
C VAL A 2 -43.31 -23.64 -71.05
N SER A 3 -43.42 -23.45 -69.74
CA SER A 3 -42.41 -23.93 -68.78
C SER A 3 -42.75 -23.50 -67.35
N PHE A 4 -42.85 -24.47 -66.44
CA PHE A 4 -42.74 -24.27 -64.99
C PHE A 4 -41.25 -24.29 -64.63
N THR A 5 -40.78 -23.33 -63.82
CA THR A 5 -39.51 -23.47 -63.12
C THR A 5 -39.70 -23.18 -61.64
N SER A 6 -39.56 -24.27 -60.88
CA SER A 6 -39.45 -24.39 -59.44
C SER A 6 -38.04 -23.98 -58.99
N THR A 7 -37.93 -23.27 -57.87
CA THR A 7 -36.67 -23.16 -57.13
C THR A 7 -36.93 -23.30 -55.63
N LEU A 8 -36.64 -24.50 -55.12
CA LEU A 8 -36.37 -24.77 -53.72
C LEU A 8 -35.15 -23.93 -53.28
N LEU A 9 -35.24 -23.29 -52.10
CA LEU A 9 -34.05 -22.85 -51.36
C LEU A 9 -34.04 -23.51 -49.98
N ALA A 10 -32.90 -24.10 -49.67
CA ALA A 10 -32.67 -25.04 -48.58
C ALA A 10 -32.64 -24.38 -47.19
N LEU A 11 -33.23 -25.07 -46.20
CA LEU A 11 -33.00 -24.80 -44.77
C LEU A 11 -31.57 -25.23 -44.39
N LEU A 12 -30.75 -24.28 -43.95
CA LEU A 12 -29.51 -24.56 -43.24
C LEU A 12 -29.83 -24.67 -41.74
N ALA A 13 -29.88 -25.91 -41.24
CA ALA A 13 -29.91 -26.20 -39.81
C ALA A 13 -28.50 -26.03 -39.24
N SER A 14 -28.26 -24.95 -38.50
CA SER A 14 -27.04 -24.77 -37.71
C SER A 14 -27.14 -25.54 -36.39
N THR A 15 -26.60 -26.75 -36.35
CA THR A 15 -26.34 -27.45 -35.08
C THR A 15 -25.09 -26.85 -34.45
N ALA A 16 -25.27 -25.85 -33.59
CA ALA A 16 -24.21 -25.39 -32.70
C ALA A 16 -23.94 -26.48 -31.65
N LEU A 17 -22.78 -27.13 -31.75
CA LEU A 17 -22.23 -27.99 -30.70
C LEU A 17 -21.95 -27.11 -29.48
N ALA A 18 -22.79 -27.22 -28.45
CA ALA A 18 -22.53 -26.62 -27.14
C ALA A 18 -21.37 -27.39 -26.48
N LEU A 19 -20.20 -26.76 -26.42
CA LEU A 19 -19.08 -27.23 -25.62
C LEU A 19 -19.44 -27.12 -24.13
N PRO A 20 -19.14 -28.13 -23.29
CA PRO A 20 -19.34 -28.04 -21.84
C PRO A 20 -18.45 -26.93 -21.26
N GLN A 21 -19.06 -25.91 -20.64
CA GLN A 21 -18.31 -24.91 -19.87
C GLN A 21 -17.77 -25.56 -18.59
N PRO A 22 -16.48 -25.43 -18.27
CA PRO A 22 -15.96 -25.84 -16.97
C PRO A 22 -16.55 -24.93 -15.90
N SER A 23 -17.44 -25.49 -15.07
CA SER A 23 -17.97 -24.88 -13.85
C SER A 23 -16.87 -24.87 -12.78
N SER A 24 -16.07 -23.82 -12.79
CA SER A 24 -15.24 -23.43 -11.65
C SER A 24 -15.38 -21.92 -11.53
N GLU A 25 -16.46 -21.46 -10.90
CA GLU A 25 -16.55 -20.08 -10.40
C GLU A 25 -15.51 -19.93 -9.28
N SER A 26 -14.24 -19.77 -9.63
CA SER A 26 -13.32 -19.04 -8.76
C SER A 26 -13.84 -17.61 -8.76
N LYS A 27 -14.52 -17.21 -7.67
CA LYS A 27 -14.94 -15.82 -7.50
C LYS A 27 -13.70 -14.96 -7.65
N THR A 28 -13.63 -14.21 -8.74
CA THR A 28 -12.53 -13.29 -9.00
C THR A 28 -12.47 -12.31 -7.83
N PRO A 29 -11.31 -12.11 -7.19
CA PRO A 29 -11.21 -11.19 -6.06
C PRO A 29 -11.73 -9.81 -6.46
N GLN A 30 -12.65 -9.25 -5.68
CA GLN A 30 -13.19 -7.92 -5.96
C GLN A 30 -12.11 -6.86 -5.71
N CYS A 31 -12.07 -5.84 -6.56
CA CYS A 31 -11.26 -4.64 -6.31
C CYS A 31 -11.54 -4.03 -4.93
N LEU A 32 -10.58 -3.27 -4.42
CA LEU A 32 -10.76 -2.49 -3.19
C LEU A 32 -11.83 -1.40 -3.40
N SER A 33 -12.61 -1.16 -2.36
CA SER A 33 -13.42 0.05 -2.21
C SER A 33 -12.60 1.21 -1.64
N ASP A 34 -13.08 2.44 -1.80
CA ASP A 34 -12.45 3.64 -1.20
C ASP A 34 -12.27 3.49 0.32
N SER A 35 -13.25 2.90 0.99
CA SER A 35 -13.19 2.64 2.43
C SER A 35 -12.15 1.59 2.81
N GLU A 36 -12.01 0.52 2.03
CA GLU A 36 -10.97 -0.49 2.26
C GLU A 36 -9.59 0.13 2.05
N ALA A 37 -9.39 0.87 0.95
CA ALA A 37 -8.14 1.55 0.66
C ALA A 37 -7.74 2.51 1.79
N MET A 38 -8.66 3.37 2.24
CA MET A 38 -8.43 4.28 3.36
C MET A 38 -8.08 3.54 4.67
N ASN A 39 -8.78 2.45 4.99
CA ASN A 39 -8.53 1.68 6.21
C ASN A 39 -7.17 0.96 6.18
N ILE A 40 -6.78 0.43 5.01
CA ILE A 40 -5.46 -0.17 4.79
C ILE A 40 -4.38 0.89 4.94
N SER A 41 -4.52 2.07 4.31
CA SER A 41 -3.55 3.17 4.45
C SER A 41 -3.39 3.64 5.90
N LYS A 42 -4.49 3.80 6.64
CA LYS A 42 -4.44 4.15 8.07
C LYS A 42 -3.68 3.11 8.88
N SER A 43 -3.98 1.83 8.63
CA SER A 43 -3.36 0.72 9.36
C SER A 43 -1.87 0.59 9.04
N TRP A 44 -1.49 0.80 7.78
CA TRP A 44 -0.10 0.85 7.34
C TRP A 44 0.65 2.00 8.01
N LEU A 45 0.17 3.23 7.88
CA LEU A 45 0.87 4.41 8.42
C LEU A 45 0.98 4.37 9.95
N ALA A 46 -0.02 3.81 10.63
CA ALA A 46 -0.01 3.69 12.08
C ALA A 46 1.15 2.83 12.61
N ILE A 47 1.66 1.84 11.85
CA ILE A 47 2.73 0.97 12.35
C ILE A 47 4.04 1.72 12.63
N TRP A 48 4.24 2.85 11.94
CA TRP A 48 5.41 3.72 12.07
C TRP A 48 5.27 4.72 13.24
N GLY A 49 4.10 4.77 13.88
CA GLY A 49 3.84 5.64 15.03
C GLY A 49 4.46 5.10 16.33
N THR A 50 4.90 6.01 17.20
CA THR A 50 5.51 5.64 18.49
C THR A 50 4.57 4.78 19.32
N GLY A 51 5.02 3.58 19.67
CA GLY A 51 4.30 2.66 20.57
C GLY A 51 3.11 1.93 19.96
N TYR A 52 2.82 2.11 18.66
CA TYR A 52 1.69 1.42 18.02
C TYR A 52 1.95 -0.09 17.86
N LEU A 53 3.12 -0.45 17.35
CA LEU A 53 3.58 -1.84 17.30
C LEU A 53 4.25 -2.22 18.62
N THR A 54 3.67 -3.19 19.31
CA THR A 54 4.23 -3.79 20.54
C THR A 54 4.60 -5.26 20.36
N LYS A 55 4.06 -5.91 19.32
CA LYS A 55 4.30 -7.33 19.00
C LYS A 55 4.27 -7.55 17.49
N LYS A 56 5.22 -8.35 16.99
CA LYS A 56 5.27 -8.77 15.58
C LYS A 56 3.98 -9.42 15.07
N SER A 57 3.22 -10.09 15.94
CA SER A 57 1.94 -10.70 15.57
C SER A 57 0.91 -9.70 15.04
N GLN A 58 1.00 -8.41 15.39
CA GLN A 58 0.13 -7.37 14.86
C GLN A 58 0.26 -7.22 13.34
N LEU A 59 1.45 -7.48 12.78
CA LEU A 59 1.71 -7.36 11.33
C LEU A 59 0.98 -8.42 10.51
N LYS A 60 0.66 -9.59 11.08
CA LYS A 60 0.07 -10.73 10.35
C LYS A 60 -1.32 -10.43 9.76
N ASN A 61 -2.00 -9.42 10.28
CA ASN A 61 -3.32 -9.00 9.80
C ASN A 61 -3.26 -7.83 8.82
N LEU A 62 -2.06 -7.36 8.48
CA LEU A 62 -1.84 -6.18 7.64
C LEU A 62 -0.98 -6.49 6.42
N VAL A 63 0.03 -7.34 6.55
CA VAL A 63 1.00 -7.62 5.49
C VAL A 63 1.17 -9.12 5.26
N THR A 64 1.60 -9.49 4.06
CA THR A 64 1.99 -10.88 3.76
C THR A 64 3.27 -11.27 4.50
N SER A 65 3.53 -12.57 4.66
CA SER A 65 4.74 -13.05 5.36
C SER A 65 6.04 -12.64 4.68
N ASN A 66 6.00 -12.40 3.37
CA ASN A 66 7.11 -12.03 2.50
C ASN A 66 7.00 -10.58 1.98
N VAL A 67 6.32 -9.70 2.73
CA VAL A 67 6.15 -8.30 2.35
C VAL A 67 7.47 -7.63 1.98
N LEU A 68 7.43 -6.80 0.95
CA LEU A 68 8.51 -5.90 0.57
C LEU A 68 8.14 -4.48 1.00
N SER A 69 9.04 -3.78 1.67
CA SER A 69 8.86 -2.37 2.03
C SER A 69 10.10 -1.59 1.62
N PHE A 70 9.91 -0.69 0.66
CA PHE A 70 10.95 0.16 0.10
C PHE A 70 10.79 1.58 0.65
N ASP A 71 11.86 2.13 1.21
CA ASP A 71 12.00 3.57 1.33
C ASP A 71 12.76 4.06 0.09
N GLY A 72 12.10 4.85 -0.75
CA GLY A 72 12.66 5.37 -1.99
C GLY A 72 13.87 6.29 -1.79
N THR A 73 14.17 6.68 -0.55
CA THR A 73 15.30 7.54 -0.22
C THR A 73 16.46 6.79 0.43
N TYR A 74 16.22 5.70 1.16
CA TYR A 74 17.27 5.04 1.96
C TYR A 74 17.30 3.52 1.86
N GLY A 75 18.52 3.01 1.69
CA GLY A 75 18.89 1.63 1.99
C GLY A 75 18.26 0.56 1.08
N PRO A 76 18.56 -0.72 1.36
CA PRO A 76 17.89 -1.84 0.70
C PRO A 76 16.46 -2.01 1.22
N ALA A 77 15.65 -2.72 0.43
CA ALA A 77 14.29 -3.07 0.83
C ALA A 77 14.26 -3.85 2.16
N THR A 78 13.26 -3.56 2.97
CA THR A 78 12.89 -4.36 4.12
C THR A 78 12.06 -5.56 3.65
N VAL A 79 12.53 -6.77 3.94
CA VAL A 79 11.90 -8.02 3.44
C VAL A 79 11.41 -8.89 4.59
N GLY A 80 10.10 -9.18 4.58
CA GLY A 80 9.44 -10.06 5.53
C GLY A 80 9.16 -9.43 6.89
N LEU A 81 8.41 -10.18 7.72
CA LEU A 81 7.87 -9.68 8.99
C LEU A 81 8.92 -9.26 10.02
N ASP A 82 10.06 -9.96 10.07
CA ASP A 82 11.10 -9.69 11.07
C ASP A 82 11.79 -8.36 10.82
N ALA A 83 12.19 -8.13 9.57
CA ALA A 83 12.82 -6.88 9.17
C ALA A 83 11.82 -5.71 9.27
N LEU A 84 10.57 -5.91 8.84
CA LEU A 84 9.53 -4.88 8.96
C LEU A 84 9.25 -4.52 10.42
N TYR A 85 9.14 -5.51 11.30
CA TYR A 85 8.94 -5.25 12.72
C TYR A 85 10.12 -4.48 13.33
N ALA A 86 11.35 -4.87 13.02
CA ALA A 86 12.55 -4.18 13.51
C ALA A 86 12.61 -2.73 13.03
N SER A 87 12.28 -2.48 11.76
CA SER A 87 12.25 -1.14 11.18
C SER A 87 11.15 -0.28 11.81
N ALA A 88 9.91 -0.79 11.91
CA ALA A 88 8.78 -0.04 12.42
C ALA A 88 8.80 0.17 13.95
N THR A 89 9.63 -0.58 14.69
CA THR A 89 9.84 -0.39 16.13
C THR A 89 11.15 0.30 16.48
N TYR A 90 11.92 0.72 15.47
CA TYR A 90 13.09 1.57 15.68
C TYR A 90 12.66 2.90 16.32
N VAL A 91 13.40 3.31 17.34
CA VAL A 91 13.19 4.59 18.03
C VAL A 91 14.35 5.50 17.67
N ASP A 92 14.06 6.49 16.84
CA ASP A 92 14.99 7.58 16.56
C ASP A 92 15.17 8.41 17.85
N PRO A 93 16.41 8.56 18.36
CA PRO A 93 16.64 9.31 19.59
C PRO A 93 16.34 10.81 19.47
N LEU A 94 16.26 11.37 18.25
CA LEU A 94 16.08 12.81 18.02
C LEU A 94 14.62 13.26 18.12
N VAL A 95 13.67 12.32 18.00
CA VAL A 95 12.23 12.61 17.98
C VAL A 95 11.43 11.68 18.91
N THR A 96 10.27 12.15 19.34
CA THR A 96 9.29 11.33 20.07
C THR A 96 7.86 11.72 19.67
N ASN A 97 6.87 10.97 20.14
CA ASN A 97 5.46 11.13 19.79
C ASN A 97 5.22 11.14 18.27
N VAL A 98 5.92 10.25 17.56
CA VAL A 98 5.81 10.10 16.11
C VAL A 98 4.41 9.61 15.76
N LEU A 99 3.78 10.29 14.82
CA LEU A 99 2.52 9.92 14.19
C LEU A 99 2.65 10.05 12.68
N GLN A 100 2.19 9.06 11.94
CA GLN A 100 1.93 9.16 10.51
C GLN A 100 0.44 8.93 10.23
N TYR A 101 -0.11 9.70 9.30
CA TYR A 101 -1.54 9.65 8.99
C TYR A 101 -1.79 9.93 7.50
N PRO A 102 -2.83 9.32 6.90
CA PRO A 102 -3.18 9.62 5.52
C PRO A 102 -3.91 10.96 5.44
N GLU A 103 -3.53 11.79 4.49
CA GLU A 103 -4.20 13.05 4.16
C GLU A 103 -5.20 12.86 3.02
N SER A 104 -4.77 12.16 1.97
CA SER A 104 -5.61 11.79 0.83
C SER A 104 -5.20 10.42 0.31
N VAL A 105 -6.18 9.62 -0.11
CA VAL A 105 -5.97 8.25 -0.60
C VAL A 105 -6.68 8.09 -1.92
N PHE A 106 -5.95 7.60 -2.91
CA PHE A 106 -6.46 7.17 -4.21
C PHE A 106 -6.15 5.69 -4.37
N HIS A 107 -6.94 4.96 -5.14
CA HIS A 107 -6.64 3.56 -5.44
C HIS A 107 -7.07 3.19 -6.86
N ASN A 108 -6.42 2.15 -7.39
CA ASN A 108 -6.81 1.47 -8.61
C ASN A 108 -6.80 -0.04 -8.37
N CYS A 109 -7.98 -0.58 -8.10
CA CYS A 109 -8.24 -1.99 -7.81
C CYS A 109 -7.46 -2.57 -6.63
N ASP A 110 -6.18 -2.92 -6.81
CA ASP A 110 -5.30 -3.55 -5.82
C ASP A 110 -4.18 -2.62 -5.31
N THR A 111 -4.02 -1.46 -5.96
CA THR A 111 -2.96 -0.51 -5.69
C THR A 111 -3.53 0.71 -5.02
N ILE A 112 -2.94 1.13 -3.90
CA ILE A 112 -3.30 2.32 -3.15
C ILE A 112 -2.15 3.33 -3.26
N SER A 113 -2.47 4.60 -3.50
CA SER A 113 -1.55 5.73 -3.40
C SER A 113 -2.07 6.68 -2.33
N ALA A 114 -1.30 6.88 -1.26
CA ALA A 114 -1.66 7.76 -0.17
C ALA A 114 -0.66 8.92 -0.07
N ARG A 115 -1.17 10.15 -0.10
CA ARG A 115 -0.42 11.29 0.47
C ARG A 115 -0.58 11.21 1.97
N TRP A 116 0.52 11.32 2.70
CA TRP A 116 0.54 11.16 4.15
C TRP A 116 1.33 12.27 4.82
N GLY A 117 0.94 12.57 6.05
CA GLY A 117 1.60 13.52 6.92
C GLY A 117 2.30 12.81 8.06
N TYR A 118 3.36 13.45 8.55
CA TYR A 118 4.15 13.06 9.71
C TYR A 118 4.12 14.20 10.72
N THR A 119 3.98 13.86 12.00
CA THR A 119 4.24 14.80 13.10
C THR A 119 5.03 14.13 14.20
N ALA A 120 5.93 14.88 14.82
CA ALA A 120 6.66 14.47 16.02
C ALA A 120 7.06 15.68 16.85
N VAL A 121 7.74 15.44 17.96
CA VAL A 121 8.42 16.50 18.73
C VAL A 121 9.88 16.14 18.94
N SER A 122 10.76 17.13 18.86
CA SER A 122 12.19 16.94 19.12
C SER A 122 12.46 16.54 20.58
N THR A 123 13.46 15.70 20.78
CA THR A 123 13.99 15.39 22.11
C THR A 123 15.13 16.33 22.47
N SER A 124 15.70 16.18 23.67
CA SER A 124 16.93 16.87 24.07
C SER A 124 18.18 16.38 23.33
N SER A 125 18.07 15.30 22.53
CA SER A 125 19.19 14.76 21.76
C SER A 125 19.31 15.38 20.37
N ALA A 126 18.28 16.11 19.90
CA ALA A 126 18.32 16.83 18.64
C ALA A 126 19.36 17.97 18.68
N PRO A 127 20.35 17.99 17.77
CA PRO A 127 21.42 18.97 17.80
C PRO A 127 20.88 20.37 17.46
N ASN A 128 21.13 21.34 18.34
CA ASN A 128 20.75 22.75 18.12
C ASN A 128 19.24 23.00 17.97
N VAL A 129 18.39 22.04 18.34
CA VAL A 129 16.93 22.16 18.31
C VAL A 129 16.41 22.04 19.74
N PRO A 130 15.68 23.04 20.28
CA PRO A 130 15.08 22.93 21.61
C PRO A 130 14.16 21.72 21.71
N ALA A 131 14.22 20.98 22.82
CA ALA A 131 13.32 19.87 23.07
C ALA A 131 11.85 20.34 23.08
N GLY A 132 10.95 19.53 22.50
CA GLY A 132 9.53 19.86 22.36
C GLY A 132 9.20 20.71 21.13
N THR A 133 10.18 20.99 20.26
CA THR A 133 9.93 21.64 18.96
C THR A 133 9.10 20.71 18.09
N HIS A 134 8.03 21.23 17.49
CA HIS A 134 7.18 20.46 16.58
C HIS A 134 7.92 20.18 15.26
N ILE A 135 7.91 18.92 14.84
CA ILE A 135 8.52 18.43 13.61
C ILE A 135 7.41 17.91 12.70
N PHE A 136 7.47 18.23 11.42
CA PHE A 136 6.51 17.74 10.44
C PHE A 136 7.13 17.48 9.09
N LEU A 137 6.59 16.54 8.34
CA LEU A 137 6.91 16.37 6.93
C LEU A 137 5.72 15.72 6.23
N GLU A 138 5.79 15.66 4.91
CA GLU A 138 4.82 14.97 4.08
C GLU A 138 5.53 13.93 3.22
N GLY A 139 4.76 12.96 2.76
CA GLY A 139 5.23 11.94 1.86
C GLY A 139 4.14 11.33 1.01
N ILE A 140 4.56 10.38 0.19
CA ILE A 140 3.72 9.53 -0.64
C ILE A 140 4.01 8.09 -0.29
N GLU A 141 2.97 7.29 -0.21
CA GLU A 141 3.03 5.85 -0.02
C GLU A 141 2.30 5.16 -1.16
N ILE A 142 2.91 4.14 -1.74
CA ILE A 142 2.31 3.27 -2.75
C ILE A 142 2.23 1.86 -2.17
N LEU A 143 1.02 1.35 -1.97
CA LEU A 143 0.77 0.03 -1.40
C LEU A 143 0.16 -0.88 -2.46
N GLN A 144 0.68 -2.09 -2.59
CA GLN A 144 0.07 -3.14 -3.39
C GLN A 144 -0.51 -4.22 -2.47
N VAL A 145 -1.78 -4.55 -2.70
CA VAL A 145 -2.59 -5.40 -1.83
C VAL A 145 -2.95 -6.68 -2.56
N ASP A 146 -2.73 -7.83 -1.91
CA ASP A 146 -3.27 -9.09 -2.39
C ASP A 146 -4.79 -9.08 -2.21
N LEU A 147 -5.55 -9.02 -3.30
CA LEU A 147 -7.00 -8.87 -3.23
C LEU A 147 -7.70 -10.05 -2.52
N SER A 148 -7.11 -11.24 -2.49
CA SER A 148 -7.74 -12.40 -1.84
C SER A 148 -7.66 -12.33 -0.33
N SER A 149 -6.51 -11.92 0.21
CA SER A 149 -6.24 -11.84 1.65
C SER A 149 -6.43 -10.43 2.23
N ARG A 150 -6.50 -9.40 1.37
CA ARG A 150 -6.47 -7.97 1.72
C ARG A 150 -5.20 -7.53 2.45
N LEU A 151 -4.10 -8.29 2.31
CA LEU A 151 -2.81 -7.99 2.93
C LEU A 151 -1.91 -7.24 1.96
N ILE A 152 -1.12 -6.31 2.48
CA ILE A 152 -0.08 -5.61 1.71
C ILE A 152 1.07 -6.57 1.45
N TYR A 153 1.48 -6.73 0.19
CA TYR A 153 2.64 -7.53 -0.17
C TYR A 153 3.83 -6.68 -0.65
N ASN A 154 3.57 -5.43 -1.05
CA ASN A 154 4.60 -4.47 -1.45
C ASN A 154 4.20 -3.06 -1.04
N ALA A 155 5.14 -2.32 -0.46
CA ALA A 155 5.01 -0.92 -0.08
C ALA A 155 6.21 -0.13 -0.58
N THR A 156 5.98 1.06 -1.12
CA THR A 156 7.02 2.01 -1.54
C THR A 156 6.69 3.38 -0.99
N SER A 157 7.56 3.88 -0.12
CA SER A 157 7.41 5.15 0.55
C SER A 157 8.42 6.17 0.04
N SER A 158 8.05 7.44 0.03
CA SER A 158 8.96 8.56 -0.19
C SER A 158 8.47 9.73 0.65
N ALA A 159 9.39 10.46 1.28
CA ALA A 159 9.07 11.56 2.17
C ALA A 159 10.07 12.71 2.01
N ASP A 160 9.73 13.91 2.48
CA ASP A 160 10.66 15.04 2.52
C ASP A 160 11.67 14.90 3.67
N TRP A 161 12.61 13.97 3.49
CA TRP A 161 13.65 13.67 4.47
C TRP A 161 14.67 14.81 4.63
N VAL A 162 14.83 15.65 3.60
CA VAL A 162 15.68 16.85 3.68
C VAL A 162 15.07 17.87 4.64
N LEU A 163 13.76 18.06 4.57
CA LEU A 163 13.03 18.90 5.51
C LEU A 163 13.09 18.31 6.94
N LEU A 164 13.02 16.99 7.10
CA LEU A 164 13.20 16.35 8.42
C LEU A 164 14.56 16.69 9.02
N ALA A 165 15.63 16.39 8.30
CA ALA A 165 17.01 16.63 8.74
C ALA A 165 17.25 18.10 9.08
N THR A 166 16.73 19.02 8.26
CA THR A 166 16.83 20.47 8.52
C THR A 166 16.11 20.88 9.80
N GLN A 167 14.90 20.36 10.05
CA GLN A 167 14.17 20.64 11.30
C GLN A 167 14.83 20.02 12.53
N LEU A 168 15.64 18.98 12.37
CA LEU A 168 16.42 18.34 13.42
C LEU A 168 17.81 18.95 13.60
N GLY A 169 18.13 20.04 12.88
CA GLY A 169 19.40 20.75 13.00
C GLY A 169 20.58 19.99 12.40
N GLU A 170 20.30 19.00 11.55
CA GLU A 170 21.31 18.26 10.81
C GLU A 170 21.74 19.03 9.55
N THR A 171 23.00 18.85 9.15
CA THR A 171 23.51 19.39 7.89
C THR A 171 23.29 18.38 6.78
N VAL A 172 22.46 18.72 5.81
CA VAL A 172 22.23 17.89 4.62
C VAL A 172 23.27 18.25 3.55
N ASN A 173 24.19 17.32 3.27
CA ASN A 173 25.08 17.41 2.12
C ASN A 173 24.45 16.61 0.97
N LEU A 174 23.85 17.32 0.01
CA LEU A 174 23.26 16.75 -1.21
C LEU A 174 24.32 16.50 -2.30
#